data_AF-E2C887-F1
#
_entry.id   AF-E2C887-F1
#
_cell.length_a   1.000
_cell.length_b   1.000
_cell.length_c   1.000
_cell.angle_alpha   90.00
_cell.angle_beta   90.00
_cell.angle_gamma   90.00
#
_symmetry.space_group_name_H-M   'P 1'
#
loop_
_entity.id
_entity.type
_entity.pdbx_description
1 polymer ?
#
loop_
_entity_poly.entity_id
_entity_poly.type
_entity_poly.pdbx_seq_one_letter_code
_entity_poly.pdbx_strand_id
1 'polypeptide(L)'
;MFWNVAGVTNKDKGFWEGIKKWDVTMMETWMERKDWERIREKLPKEFRWKVQLAIRKNKKGRAKRGMLMGIRRGIEEEEEEEEEEQEEQEAYAIARALIKRGKATRLN
;
A
#
# COMPACT_ATOMS: atom_id res chain seq x y z
N MET A 1 -0.53 -9.78 16.38
CA MET A 1 0.85 -9.37 16.72
C MET A 1 1.24 -8.17 15.86
N PHE A 2 1.84 -7.16 16.47
CA PHE A 2 2.25 -5.92 15.81
C PHE A 2 3.78 -5.88 15.66
N TRP A 3 4.29 -5.71 14.44
CA TRP A 3 5.73 -5.75 14.16
C TRP A 3 6.15 -4.64 13.19
N ASN A 4 7.09 -3.78 13.62
CA ASN A 4 7.86 -2.91 12.72
C ASN A 4 8.95 -3.69 11.96
N VAL A 5 8.82 -3.79 10.64
CA VAL A 5 9.64 -4.66 9.77
C VAL A 5 10.85 -3.94 9.16
N ALA A 6 10.79 -2.60 9.06
CA ALA A 6 11.80 -1.74 8.42
C ALA A 6 12.26 -2.26 7.04
N GLY A 7 11.29 -2.47 6.14
CA GLY A 7 11.53 -2.99 4.78
C GLY A 7 11.26 -4.49 4.62
N VAL A 8 10.34 -4.83 3.70
CA VAL A 8 9.83 -6.20 3.52
C VAL A 8 10.41 -6.93 2.30
N THR A 9 11.11 -6.22 1.41
CA THR A 9 11.59 -6.75 0.12
C THR A 9 12.73 -7.76 0.22
N ASN A 10 13.52 -7.72 1.29
CA ASN A 10 14.72 -8.56 1.48
C ASN A 10 14.51 -9.73 2.47
N LYS A 11 13.26 -10.11 2.76
CA LYS A 11 12.95 -11.18 3.70
C LYS A 11 13.00 -12.56 3.03
N ASP A 12 13.50 -13.54 3.76
CA ASP A 12 13.74 -14.90 3.30
C ASP A 12 12.51 -15.82 3.49
N LYS A 13 12.59 -17.05 3.00
CA LYS A 13 11.49 -18.01 3.11
C LYS A 13 11.13 -18.33 4.58
N GLY A 14 12.12 -18.40 5.47
CA GLY A 14 11.91 -18.68 6.89
C GLY A 14 11.06 -17.61 7.57
N PHE A 15 11.31 -16.34 7.26
CA PHE A 15 10.47 -15.22 7.71
C PHE A 15 9.01 -15.40 7.29
N TRP A 16 8.75 -15.73 6.02
CA TRP A 16 7.39 -15.90 5.48
C TRP A 16 6.65 -17.11 6.07
N GLU A 17 7.34 -18.20 6.35
CA GLU A 17 6.76 -19.35 7.07
C GLU A 17 6.46 -19.01 8.53
N GLY A 18 7.29 -18.18 9.18
CA GLY A 18 7.06 -17.71 10.54
C GLY A 18 5.79 -16.87 10.68
N ILE A 19 5.49 -16.02 9.69
CA ILE A 19 4.29 -15.17 9.66
C ILE A 19 3.01 -15.99 9.71
N LYS A 20 2.97 -17.18 9.08
CA LYS A 20 1.76 -18.02 9.03
C LYS A 20 1.22 -18.44 10.40
N LYS A 21 2.08 -18.42 11.43
CA LYS A 21 1.73 -18.83 12.80
C LYS A 21 0.97 -17.78 13.60
N TRP A 22 0.93 -16.53 13.12
CA TRP A 22 0.37 -15.40 13.85
C TRP A 22 -0.66 -14.67 13.01
N ASP A 23 -1.55 -13.90 13.65
CA ASP A 23 -2.33 -12.87 12.97
C ASP A 23 -1.48 -11.59 12.99
N VAL A 24 -1.10 -11.07 11.81
CA VAL A 24 0.07 -10.17 11.68
C VAL A 24 -0.31 -8.81 11.09
N THR A 25 0.10 -7.76 11.80
CA THR A 25 0.14 -6.38 11.31
C THR A 25 1.59 -5.94 11.18
N MET A 26 2.05 -5.65 9.96
CA MET A 26 3.41 -5.17 9.68
C MET A 26 3.42 -3.67 9.35
N MET A 27 4.28 -2.91 10.02
CA MET A 27 4.46 -1.48 9.79
C MET A 27 5.86 -1.13 9.26
N GLU A 28 5.94 0.03 8.61
CA GLU A 28 7.13 0.56 7.96
C GLU A 28 7.75 -0.40 6.94
N THR A 29 6.89 -0.96 6.08
CA THR A 29 7.30 -1.87 5.01
C THR A 29 8.11 -1.17 3.92
N TRP A 30 8.06 0.18 3.88
CA TRP A 30 8.62 1.05 2.84
C TRP A 30 8.21 0.62 1.43
N MET A 31 7.07 -0.05 1.32
CA MET A 31 6.67 -0.75 0.11
C MET A 31 6.06 0.25 -0.87
N GLU A 32 6.75 0.46 -1.99
CA GLU A 32 6.21 1.24 -3.12
C GLU A 32 5.39 0.31 -4.03
N ARG A 33 4.61 0.89 -4.95
CA ARG A 33 3.74 0.13 -5.87
C ARG A 33 4.49 -0.96 -6.66
N LYS A 34 5.73 -0.68 -7.07
CA LYS A 34 6.59 -1.65 -7.79
C LYS A 34 7.02 -2.83 -6.92
N ASP A 35 7.18 -2.60 -5.62
CA ASP A 35 7.55 -3.64 -4.67
C ASP A 35 6.34 -4.55 -4.37
N TRP A 36 5.15 -3.97 -4.30
CA TRP A 36 3.90 -4.72 -4.12
C TRP A 36 3.69 -5.77 -5.20
N GLU A 37 3.88 -5.42 -6.48
CA GLU A 37 3.73 -6.35 -7.60
C GLU A 37 4.65 -7.59 -7.47
N ARG A 38 5.83 -7.42 -6.87
CA ARG A 38 6.81 -8.51 -6.66
C ARG A 38 6.53 -9.33 -5.41
N ILE A 39 5.92 -8.72 -4.39
CA ILE A 39 5.72 -9.33 -3.07
C ILE A 39 4.38 -10.04 -2.98
N ARG A 40 3.32 -9.54 -3.64
CA ARG A 40 1.96 -10.09 -3.53
C ARG A 40 1.89 -11.59 -3.81
N GLU A 41 2.75 -12.12 -4.69
CA GLU A 41 2.81 -13.54 -5.05
C GLU A 41 3.51 -14.40 -3.99
N LYS A 42 4.38 -13.79 -3.17
CA LYS A 42 5.10 -14.46 -2.07
C LYS A 42 4.31 -14.48 -0.77
N LEU A 43 3.25 -13.69 -0.69
CA LEU A 43 2.44 -13.59 0.51
C LEU A 43 1.64 -14.88 0.74
N PRO A 44 1.59 -15.39 1.99
CA PRO A 44 0.76 -16.53 2.35
C PRO A 44 -0.71 -16.33 1.96
N LYS A 45 -1.30 -17.31 1.26
CA LYS A 45 -2.66 -17.23 0.70
C LYS A 45 -3.75 -17.42 1.75
N GLU A 46 -3.39 -17.94 2.92
CA GLU A 46 -4.25 -18.17 4.07
C GLU A 46 -4.76 -16.85 4.68
N PHE A 47 -4.17 -15.72 4.29
CA PHE A 47 -4.55 -14.38 4.73
C PHE A 47 -5.17 -13.57 3.59
N ARG A 48 -6.03 -12.62 3.96
CA ARG A 48 -6.38 -11.45 3.15
C ARG A 48 -5.37 -10.35 3.50
N TRP A 49 -4.76 -9.77 2.47
CA TRP A 49 -3.72 -8.77 2.65
C TRP A 49 -4.26 -7.40 2.26
N LYS A 50 -4.24 -6.45 3.22
CA LYS A 50 -4.47 -5.03 2.98
C LYS A 50 -3.13 -4.30 2.99
N VAL A 51 -2.97 -3.36 2.07
CA VAL A 51 -1.70 -2.66 1.87
C VAL A 51 -1.92 -1.16 1.82
N GLN A 52 -1.25 -0.43 2.69
CA GLN A 52 -1.07 1.00 2.56
C GLN A 52 0.34 1.25 2.00
N LEU A 53 0.44 1.77 0.78
CA LEU A 53 1.73 1.97 0.12
C LEU A 53 2.50 3.13 0.74
N ALA A 54 3.84 3.04 0.67
CA ALA A 54 4.71 4.09 1.13
C ALA A 54 4.66 5.29 0.15
N ILE A 55 4.46 6.50 0.69
CA ILE A 55 4.39 7.72 -0.12
C ILE A 55 5.78 8.37 -0.19
N ARG A 56 6.19 8.75 -1.41
CA ARG A 56 7.37 9.58 -1.64
C ARG A 56 6.99 11.06 -1.70
N LYS A 57 7.45 11.84 -0.71
CA LYS A 57 7.37 13.32 -0.76
C LYS A 57 8.35 13.94 -1.78
N ASN A 58 9.48 13.28 -2.06
CA ASN A 58 10.55 13.81 -2.93
C ASN A 58 11.09 12.73 -3.88
N LYS A 59 11.62 13.15 -5.04
CA LYS A 59 12.28 12.24 -6.01
C LYS A 59 13.53 11.54 -5.47
N LYS A 60 14.23 12.15 -4.51
CA LYS A 60 15.42 11.58 -3.83
C LYS A 60 15.10 11.31 -2.36
N GLY A 61 15.56 10.16 -1.84
CA GLY A 61 15.32 9.71 -0.46
C GLY A 61 14.46 8.44 -0.35
N ARG A 62 14.33 7.93 0.88
CA ARG A 62 13.50 6.75 1.18
C ARG A 62 12.02 7.12 1.15
N ALA A 63 11.19 6.23 0.59
CA ALA A 63 9.75 6.31 0.78
C ALA A 63 9.45 6.25 2.28
N LYS A 64 8.49 7.06 2.72
CA LYS A 64 8.09 7.10 4.12
C LYS A 64 6.77 6.37 4.27
N ARG A 65 6.57 5.78 5.44
CA ARG A 65 5.39 4.99 5.78
C ARG A 65 5.32 3.70 4.94
N GLY A 66 4.17 3.04 4.95
CA GLY A 66 3.97 1.72 4.37
C GLY A 66 3.50 0.74 5.43
N MET A 67 2.30 0.21 5.26
CA MET A 67 1.69 -0.75 6.18
C MET A 67 1.20 -1.96 5.36
N LEU A 68 1.39 -3.15 5.91
CA LEU A 68 0.92 -4.39 5.31
C LEU A 68 0.26 -5.20 6.41
N MET A 69 -1.04 -5.41 6.28
CA MET A 69 -1.85 -6.14 7.24
C MET A 69 -2.30 -7.46 6.63
N GLY A 70 -2.09 -8.56 7.34
CA GLY A 70 -2.55 -9.89 6.96
C GLY A 70 -3.60 -10.38 7.95
N ILE A 71 -4.85 -10.47 7.51
CA ILE A 71 -5.97 -10.98 8.31
C ILE A 71 -6.25 -12.41 7.87
N ARG A 72 -6.26 -13.35 8.81
CA ARG A 72 -6.50 -14.76 8.50
C ARG A 72 -7.90 -14.95 7.92
N ARG A 73 -8.00 -15.68 6.81
CA ARG A 73 -9.30 -16.01 6.21
C ARG A 73 -10.15 -16.79 7.21
N GLY A 74 -11.42 -16.39 7.35
CA GLY A 74 -12.35 -16.97 8.33
C GLY A 74 -12.58 -16.09 9.57
N ILE A 75 -11.84 -14.99 9.71
CA ILE A 75 -12.14 -13.90 10.63
C ILE A 75 -12.92 -12.85 9.82
N GLU A 76 -14.12 -12.48 10.29
CA GLU A 76 -14.88 -11.35 9.72
C GLU A 76 -14.23 -10.04 10.13
N GLU A 77 -14.06 -9.16 9.16
CA GLU A 77 -13.59 -7.79 9.34
C GLU A 77 -14.82 -6.90 9.17
N GLU A 78 -15.08 -5.98 10.11
CA GLU A 78 -16.06 -4.91 9.86
C GLU A 78 -15.49 -4.02 8.75
N GLU A 79 -16.21 -3.92 7.63
CA GLU A 79 -15.82 -3.09 6.50
C GLU A 79 -16.03 -1.61 6.85
N GLU A 80 -14.96 -0.91 7.23
CA GLU A 80 -14.88 0.54 7.02
C GLU A 80 -14.25 0.75 5.63
N GLU A 81 -15.02 1.35 4.71
CA GLU A 81 -14.54 1.71 3.37
C GLU A 81 -13.33 2.65 3.48
N GLU A 82 -12.21 2.27 2.85
CA GLU A 82 -11.01 3.10 2.77
C GLU A 82 -11.29 4.34 1.89
N GLU A 83 -11.64 5.48 2.51
CA GLU A 83 -11.89 6.78 1.87
C GLU A 83 -10.69 7.28 1.02
N GLU A 84 -9.47 6.76 1.23
CA GLU A 84 -8.23 7.21 0.56
C GLU A 84 -8.23 6.99 -0.96
N GLU A 85 -8.83 5.90 -1.49
CA GLU A 85 -8.87 5.67 -2.94
C GLU A 85 -9.84 6.62 -3.65
N GLN A 86 -10.95 7.01 -3.02
CA GLN A 86 -11.89 7.96 -3.58
C GLN A 86 -11.28 9.37 -3.64
N GLU A 87 -10.61 9.82 -2.57
CA GLU A 87 -9.92 11.11 -2.55
C GLU A 87 -8.81 11.21 -3.61
N GLU A 88 -8.04 10.13 -3.85
CA GLU A 88 -6.99 10.13 -4.88
C GLU A 88 -7.58 10.21 -6.30
N GLN A 89 -8.68 9.50 -6.56
CA GLN A 89 -9.39 9.56 -7.84
C GLN A 89 -10.03 10.93 -8.08
N GLU A 90 -10.60 11.54 -7.04
CA GLU A 90 -11.16 12.90 -7.09
C GLU A 90 -10.06 13.94 -7.33
N ALA A 91 -8.95 13.88 -6.59
CA ALA A 91 -7.82 14.77 -6.80
C ALA A 91 -7.24 14.65 -8.22
N TYR A 92 -7.17 13.42 -8.76
CA TYR A 92 -6.73 13.19 -10.14
C TYR A 92 -7.72 13.73 -11.18
N ALA A 93 -9.03 13.57 -10.95
CA ALA A 93 -10.07 14.13 -11.80
C ALA A 93 -10.02 15.67 -11.81
N ILE A 94 -9.83 16.30 -10.64
CA ILE A 94 -9.68 17.75 -10.49
C ILE A 94 -8.42 18.24 -11.21
N ALA A 95 -7.28 17.59 -11.00
CA ALA A 95 -6.03 17.94 -11.67
C ALA A 95 -6.14 17.86 -13.21
N ARG A 96 -6.79 16.81 -13.72
CA ARG A 96 -7.09 16.69 -15.16
C ARG A 96 -8.00 17.80 -15.68
N ALA A 97 -9.03 18.16 -14.92
CA ALA A 97 -9.97 19.23 -15.30
C ALA A 97 -9.28 20.60 -15.35
N LEU A 98 -8.41 20.90 -14.39
CA LEU A 98 -7.62 22.13 -14.34
C LEU A 98 -6.66 22.23 -15.53
N ILE A 99 -5.99 21.13 -15.91
CA ILE A 99 -5.10 21.09 -17.08
C ILE A 99 -5.88 21.34 -18.38
N LYS A 100 -7.09 20.77 -18.52
CA LYS A 100 -7.96 21.02 -19.68
C LYS A 100 -8.40 22.49 -19.74
N ARG A 101 -8.82 23.08 -18.62
CA ARG A 101 -9.21 24.49 -18.55
C ARG A 101 -8.05 25.44 -18.89
N GLY A 102 -6.85 25.18 -18.36
CA GLY A 102 -5.67 26.01 -18.62
C GLY A 102 -5.15 25.95 -20.06
N LYS A 103 -5.44 24.88 -20.81
CA LYS A 103 -5.17 24.80 -22.27
C LYS A 103 -6.21 25.58 -23.09
N ALA A 104 -7.47 25.57 -22.68
CA ALA A 104 -8.55 26.30 -23.35
C ALA A 104 -8.42 27.83 -23.20
N THR A 105 -7.83 28.32 -22.11
CA THR A 105 -7.63 29.77 -21.87
C THR A 105 -6.40 30.34 -22.59
N ARG A 106 -5.45 29.52 -23.07
CA ARG A 106 -4.27 29.97 -23.83
C ARG A 106 -4.45 29.95 -25.35
N LEU A 107 -5.63 29.54 -25.83
CA LEU A 107 -5.94 29.41 -27.26
C LEU A 107 -6.89 30.52 -27.78
N ASN A 108 -7.19 31.53 -26.95
CA ASN A 108 -7.93 32.73 -27.35
C ASN A 108 -7.00 33.95 -27.38
#